data_AF-A0A2U2M7A6-F1
#
_entry.id   AF-A0A2U2M7A6-F1
#
_cell.length_a   1.000
_cell.length_b   1.000
_cell.length_c   1.000
_cell.angle_alpha   90.00
_cell.angle_beta   90.00
_cell.angle_gamma   90.00
#
_symmetry.space_group_name_H-M   'P 1'
#
loop_
_entity.id
_entity.type
_entity.pdbx_description
1 polymer ?
#
loop_
_entity_poly.entity_id
_entity_poly.type
_entity_poly.pdbx_seq_one_letter_code
_entity_poly.pdbx_strand_id
1 'polypeptide(L)'
;MSGRTKFTWKQRLEAVEMCLSGDYSYTEVAKKFNTVDSTLKKWISSYKNDGVDGLKESHIWRKYPLELKLAAVNDYLSRKFSLLECCEKYNISSDSVLHSWISKYNSGKELKSTNGGSTRMKAGRKTTSEERLEIALYAIEHSKNYSATAKKYNVSYQQVYNW
;
A
#
# COMPACT_ATOMS: atom_id res chain seq x y z
N MET A 1 -11.38 6.77 -11.46
CA MET A 1 -11.48 5.66 -12.43
C MET A 1 -10.52 4.56 -12.00
N SER A 2 -11.04 3.39 -11.59
CA SER A 2 -10.21 2.24 -11.24
C SER A 2 -9.81 1.55 -12.54
N GLY A 3 -8.57 1.77 -12.98
CA GLY A 3 -8.05 1.16 -14.21
C GLY A 3 -7.85 -0.33 -13.99
N ARG A 4 -8.76 -1.15 -14.51
CA ARG A 4 -8.52 -2.60 -14.67
C ARG A 4 -7.24 -2.80 -15.46
N THR A 5 -6.45 -3.78 -15.02
CA THR A 5 -5.15 -4.09 -15.63
C THR A 5 -5.28 -4.40 -17.13
N LYS A 6 -4.36 -3.84 -17.95
CA LYS A 6 -4.31 -4.00 -19.42
C LYS A 6 -4.07 -5.46 -19.86
N PHE A 7 -3.61 -6.32 -18.95
CA PHE A 7 -3.13 -7.68 -19.24
C PHE A 7 -3.73 -8.71 -18.28
N THR A 8 -4.33 -9.75 -18.85
CA THR A 8 -4.81 -10.93 -18.14
C THR A 8 -3.65 -11.79 -17.62
N TRP A 9 -3.88 -12.59 -16.58
CA TRP A 9 -2.84 -13.49 -16.03
C TRP A 9 -2.32 -14.50 -17.07
N LYS A 10 -3.17 -14.93 -18.02
CA LYS A 10 -2.78 -15.83 -19.12
C LYS A 10 -1.80 -15.16 -20.08
N GLN A 11 -2.07 -13.91 -20.48
CA GLN A 11 -1.14 -13.14 -21.31
C GLN A 11 0.20 -12.91 -20.61
N ARG A 12 0.17 -12.69 -19.29
CA ARG A 12 1.41 -12.57 -18.50
C ARG A 12 2.18 -13.88 -18.46
N LEU A 13 1.48 -15.01 -18.31
CA LEU A 13 2.09 -16.34 -18.29
C LEU A 13 2.75 -16.66 -19.63
N GLU A 14 2.05 -16.45 -20.75
CA GLU A 14 2.61 -16.65 -22.09
C GLU A 14 3.87 -15.80 -22.30
N ALA A 15 3.82 -14.52 -21.91
CA ALA A 15 4.98 -13.63 -22.02
C ALA A 15 6.17 -14.09 -21.16
N VAL A 16 5.90 -14.57 -19.94
CA VAL A 16 6.94 -15.11 -19.03
C VAL A 16 7.55 -16.39 -19.60
N GLU A 17 6.74 -17.33 -20.09
CA GLU A 17 7.21 -18.58 -20.71
C GLU A 17 8.08 -18.29 -21.93
N MET A 18 7.67 -17.35 -22.80
CA MET A 18 8.49 -16.92 -23.95
C MET A 18 9.83 -16.30 -23.54
N CYS A 19 9.86 -15.51 -22.47
CA CYS A 19 11.12 -14.97 -21.95
C CYS A 19 12.01 -16.04 -21.31
N LEU A 20 11.41 -17.08 -20.70
CA LEU A 20 12.14 -18.16 -20.04
C LEU A 20 12.63 -19.24 -21.02
N SER A 21 11.99 -19.41 -22.18
CA SER A 21 12.46 -20.36 -23.21
C SER A 21 13.81 -19.96 -23.79
N GLY A 22 14.13 -18.66 -23.76
CA GLY A 22 15.39 -18.12 -24.28
C GLY A 22 15.41 -17.92 -25.80
N ASP A 23 14.32 -18.30 -26.49
CA ASP A 23 14.21 -18.19 -27.95
C ASP A 23 13.93 -16.76 -28.44
N TYR A 24 13.49 -15.89 -27.52
CA TYR A 24 13.10 -14.52 -27.81
C TYR A 24 13.81 -13.53 -26.89
N SER A 25 14.25 -12.41 -27.44
CA SER A 25 14.74 -11.29 -26.64
C SER A 25 13.60 -10.61 -25.87
N TYR A 26 13.92 -9.98 -24.74
CA TYR A 26 12.96 -9.20 -23.96
C TYR A 26 12.23 -8.14 -24.80
N THR A 27 12.96 -7.47 -25.70
CA THR A 27 12.42 -6.45 -26.61
C THR A 27 11.37 -7.01 -27.56
N GLU A 28 11.60 -8.22 -28.09
CA GLU A 28 10.64 -8.88 -29.01
C GLU A 28 9.37 -9.28 -28.28
N VAL A 29 9.50 -9.87 -27.10
CA VAL A 29 8.36 -10.21 -26.24
C VAL A 29 7.61 -8.93 -25.84
N ALA A 30 8.32 -7.87 -25.47
CA ALA A 30 7.72 -6.61 -25.07
C ALA A 30 6.87 -6.00 -26.21
N LYS A 31 7.40 -6.02 -27.43
CA LYS A 31 6.67 -5.60 -28.64
C LYS A 31 5.44 -6.48 -28.89
N LYS A 32 5.57 -7.81 -28.84
CA LYS A 32 4.47 -8.77 -29.07
C LYS A 32 3.29 -8.51 -28.12
N PHE A 33 3.59 -8.27 -26.85
CA PHE A 33 2.56 -8.02 -25.83
C PHE A 33 2.25 -6.53 -25.62
N ASN A 34 2.76 -5.62 -26.45
CA ASN A 34 2.56 -4.17 -26.31
C ASN A 34 2.82 -3.66 -24.87
N THR A 35 3.95 -4.09 -24.32
CA THR A 35 4.46 -3.80 -22.98
C THR A 35 5.92 -3.34 -23.05
N VAL A 36 6.58 -3.20 -21.91
CA VAL A 36 7.99 -2.79 -21.79
C VAL A 36 8.80 -3.82 -21.02
N ASP A 37 10.11 -3.88 -21.28
CA ASP A 37 11.04 -4.85 -20.68
C ASP A 37 11.00 -4.84 -19.15
N SER A 38 10.85 -3.66 -18.53
CA SER A 38 10.75 -3.53 -17.07
C SER A 38 9.49 -4.21 -16.51
N THR A 39 8.39 -4.24 -17.26
CA THR A 39 7.17 -4.97 -16.89
C THR A 39 7.36 -6.47 -17.02
N LEU A 40 8.04 -6.94 -18.08
CA LEU A 40 8.35 -8.35 -18.25
C LEU A 40 9.23 -8.88 -17.13
N LYS A 41 10.30 -8.14 -16.76
CA LYS A 41 11.16 -8.48 -15.62
C LYS A 41 10.37 -8.60 -14.32
N LYS A 42 9.40 -7.72 -14.09
CA LYS A 42 8.49 -7.80 -12.93
C LYS A 42 7.63 -9.05 -12.96
N TRP A 43 7.03 -9.38 -14.11
CA TRP A 43 6.23 -10.62 -14.23
C TRP A 43 7.07 -11.87 -14.00
N ILE A 44 8.29 -11.93 -14.54
CA ILE A 44 9.20 -13.05 -14.32
C ILE A 44 9.59 -13.16 -12.85
N SER A 45 9.92 -12.03 -12.19
CA SER A 45 10.23 -12.02 -10.76
C SER A 45 9.04 -12.48 -9.92
N SER A 46 7.83 -11.98 -10.20
CA SER A 46 6.60 -12.45 -9.54
C SER A 46 6.36 -13.94 -9.77
N TYR A 47 6.59 -14.44 -10.99
CA TYR A 47 6.43 -15.86 -11.31
C TYR A 47 7.45 -16.73 -10.58
N LYS A 48 8.71 -16.29 -10.46
CA LYS A 48 9.75 -17.01 -9.71
C LYS A 48 9.44 -17.09 -8.21
N ASN A 49 8.82 -16.06 -7.64
CA ASN A 49 8.52 -15.99 -6.21
C ASN A 49 7.20 -16.69 -5.84
N ASP A 50 6.15 -16.44 -6.60
CA ASP A 50 4.77 -16.80 -6.26
C ASP A 50 4.11 -17.69 -7.33
N GLY A 51 4.87 -18.18 -8.32
CA GLY A 51 4.36 -19.01 -9.42
C GLY A 51 3.29 -18.31 -10.26
N VAL A 52 2.31 -19.08 -10.74
CA VAL A 52 1.17 -18.55 -11.52
C VAL A 52 0.34 -17.56 -10.69
N ASP A 53 0.27 -17.74 -9.36
CA ASP A 53 -0.46 -16.82 -8.48
C ASP A 53 0.17 -15.43 -8.44
N GLY A 54 1.50 -15.32 -8.59
CA GLY A 54 2.21 -14.05 -8.75
C GLY A 54 1.82 -13.26 -10.00
N LEU A 55 1.27 -13.93 -11.02
CA LEU A 55 0.81 -13.30 -12.26
C LEU A 55 -0.66 -12.88 -12.20
N LYS A 56 -1.44 -13.41 -11.25
CA LYS A 56 -2.83 -13.05 -11.05
C LYS A 56 -2.94 -11.63 -10.48
N GLU A 57 -4.08 -11.00 -10.74
CA GLU A 57 -4.38 -9.71 -10.12
C GLU A 57 -4.65 -9.92 -8.63
N SER A 58 -3.91 -9.22 -7.78
CA SER A 58 -4.17 -9.26 -6.34
C SER A 58 -5.32 -8.32 -6.00
N HIS A 59 -6.40 -8.86 -5.48
CA HIS A 59 -7.51 -8.08 -4.92
C HIS A 59 -7.28 -7.69 -3.45
N ILE A 60 -6.15 -8.12 -2.87
CA ILE A 60 -5.83 -7.92 -1.46
C ILE A 60 -4.47 -7.23 -1.35
N TRP A 61 -4.33 -6.36 -0.35
CA TRP A 61 -3.06 -5.74 0.00
C TRP A 61 -2.06 -6.81 0.45
N ARG A 62 -0.85 -6.79 -0.11
CA ARG A 62 0.24 -7.65 0.34
C ARG A 62 0.61 -7.30 1.77
N LYS A 63 0.52 -8.28 2.67
CA LYS A 63 0.86 -8.12 4.08
C LYS A 63 2.34 -8.42 4.28
N TYR A 64 3.03 -7.51 4.95
CA TYR A 64 4.42 -7.69 5.33
C TYR A 64 4.49 -7.70 6.86
N PRO A 65 5.00 -8.80 7.45
CA PRO A 65 5.30 -8.88 8.88
C PRO A 65 6.28 -7.79 9.30
N LEU A 66 6.23 -7.36 10.55
CA LEU A 66 7.14 -6.33 11.07
C LEU A 66 8.60 -6.77 10.97
N GLU A 67 8.89 -8.01 11.33
CA GLU A 67 10.24 -8.59 11.28
C GLU A 67 10.83 -8.53 9.87
N LEU A 68 10.05 -8.89 8.85
CA LEU A 68 10.45 -8.80 7.45
C LEU A 68 10.77 -7.35 7.04
N LYS A 69 9.93 -6.39 7.45
CA LYS A 69 10.18 -4.96 7.17
C LYS A 69 11.50 -4.49 7.78
N LEU A 70 11.74 -4.85 9.04
CA LEU A 70 12.97 -4.47 9.74
C LEU A 70 14.20 -5.13 9.12
N ALA A 71 14.12 -6.41 8.79
CA ALA A 71 15.20 -7.13 8.11
C ALA A 71 15.56 -6.47 6.78
N ALA A 72 14.57 -6.15 5.94
CA ALA A 72 14.79 -5.50 4.65
C ALA A 72 15.41 -4.09 4.79
N VAL A 73 14.94 -3.30 5.76
CA VAL A 73 15.50 -1.97 6.02
C VAL A 73 16.95 -2.07 6.52
N ASN A 74 17.23 -2.98 7.45
CA ASN A 74 18.58 -3.18 7.99
C ASN A 74 19.57 -3.70 6.94
N ASP A 75 19.15 -4.62 6.08
CA ASP A 75 19.98 -5.14 4.99
C ASP A 75 20.36 -4.04 3.99
N TYR A 76 19.43 -3.14 3.69
CA TYR A 76 19.72 -1.96 2.87
C TYR A 76 20.65 -0.96 3.58
N LEU A 77 20.35 -0.60 4.83
CA LEU A 77 21.14 0.38 5.60
C LEU A 77 22.57 -0.10 5.89
N SER A 78 22.76 -1.41 6.06
CA SER A 78 24.07 -2.04 6.19
C SER A 78 24.84 -2.16 4.87
N ARG A 79 24.28 -1.65 3.76
CA ARG A 79 24.82 -1.70 2.39
C ARG A 79 25.14 -3.12 1.91
N LYS A 80 24.47 -4.14 2.46
CA LYS A 80 24.63 -5.54 2.03
C LYS A 80 23.99 -5.80 0.67
N PHE A 81 22.88 -5.11 0.41
CA PHE A 81 22.09 -5.26 -0.81
C PHE A 81 21.64 -3.89 -1.30
N SER A 82 21.56 -3.73 -2.60
CA SER A 82 20.85 -2.62 -3.22
C SER A 82 19.35 -2.69 -2.90
N LEU A 83 18.65 -1.60 -3.18
CA LEU A 83 17.21 -1.52 -2.96
C LEU A 83 16.45 -2.59 -3.77
N LEU A 84 16.89 -2.84 -5.01
CA LEU A 84 16.29 -3.85 -5.88
C LEU A 84 16.53 -5.26 -5.33
N GLU A 85 17.77 -5.57 -4.94
CA GLU A 85 18.12 -6.88 -4.36
C GLU A 85 17.37 -7.13 -3.04
N CYS A 86 17.16 -6.09 -2.22
CA CYS A 86 16.31 -6.20 -1.04
C CYS A 86 14.86 -6.52 -1.43
N CYS A 87 14.31 -5.86 -2.45
CA CYS A 87 12.96 -6.15 -2.90
C CYS A 87 12.81 -7.58 -3.42
N GLU A 88 13.79 -8.08 -4.16
CA GLU A 88 13.79 -9.46 -4.65
C GLU A 88 13.93 -10.47 -3.50
N LYS A 89 14.90 -10.28 -2.60
CA LYS A 89 15.17 -11.18 -1.46
C LYS A 89 13.98 -11.32 -0.52
N TYR A 90 13.28 -10.21 -0.25
CA TYR A 90 12.17 -10.17 0.69
C TYR A 90 10.78 -10.20 0.02
N ASN A 91 10.72 -10.48 -1.29
CA ASN A 91 9.50 -10.46 -2.11
C ASN A 91 8.65 -9.18 -1.89
N ILE A 92 9.33 -8.03 -1.82
CA ILE A 92 8.70 -6.72 -1.70
C ILE A 92 8.26 -6.27 -3.09
N SER A 93 7.00 -5.88 -3.20
CA SER A 93 6.32 -5.57 -4.45
C SER A 93 6.95 -4.45 -5.28
N SER A 94 7.67 -3.52 -4.65
CA SER A 94 8.40 -2.47 -5.36
C SER A 94 9.46 -1.79 -4.50
N ASP A 95 10.42 -1.16 -5.18
CA ASP A 95 11.40 -0.23 -4.62
C ASP A 95 10.73 0.85 -3.75
N SER A 96 9.59 1.36 -4.21
CA SER A 96 8.90 2.48 -3.57
C SER A 96 8.31 2.07 -2.22
N VAL A 97 7.90 0.80 -2.08
CA VAL A 97 7.43 0.25 -0.80
C VAL A 97 8.57 0.20 0.20
N LEU A 98 9.74 -0.32 -0.19
CA LEU A 98 10.92 -0.37 0.68
C LEU A 98 11.44 1.04 1.01
N HIS A 99 11.48 1.95 0.03
CA HIS A 99 11.82 3.36 0.26
C HIS A 99 10.91 4.02 1.30
N SER A 100 9.60 3.75 1.25
CA SER A 100 8.66 4.25 2.26
C SER A 100 8.98 3.73 3.66
N TRP A 101 9.41 2.47 3.79
CA TRP A 101 9.81 1.91 5.07
C TRP A 101 11.10 2.54 5.59
N ILE A 102 12.11 2.69 4.73
CA ILE A 102 13.38 3.36 5.09
C ILE A 102 13.13 4.80 5.55
N SER A 103 12.29 5.55 4.82
CA SER A 103 11.92 6.92 5.19
C SER A 103 11.21 6.99 6.55
N LYS A 104 10.31 6.05 6.84
CA LYS A 104 9.63 5.97 8.15
C LYS A 104 10.62 5.64 9.26
N TYR A 105 11.50 4.67 9.03
CA TYR A 105 12.55 4.30 9.98
C TYR A 105 13.46 5.49 10.31
N ASN A 106 13.95 6.20 9.30
CA ASN A 106 14.86 7.35 9.48
C ASN A 106 14.18 8.58 10.11
N SER A 107 12.85 8.70 10.01
CA SER A 107 12.11 9.80 10.64
C SER A 107 11.72 9.53 12.10
N GLY A 108 12.23 8.44 12.70
CA GLY A 108 11.90 8.04 14.07
C GLY A 108 10.46 7.54 14.24
N LYS A 109 9.74 7.30 13.13
CA LYS A 109 8.39 6.73 13.16
C LYS A 109 8.50 5.21 13.25
N GLU A 110 7.79 4.61 14.21
CA GLU A 110 7.75 3.15 14.33
C GLU A 110 7.23 2.50 13.03
N LEU A 111 8.01 1.55 12.52
CA LEU A 111 7.52 0.63 11.51
C LEU A 111 6.47 -0.28 12.15
N LYS A 112 5.28 -0.29 11.58
CA LYS A 112 4.18 -1.19 11.99
C LYS A 112 4.00 -2.29 10.96
N SER A 113 3.52 -3.46 11.38
CA SER A 113 3.09 -4.52 10.46
C SER A 113 2.07 -3.98 9.46
N THR A 114 2.00 -4.56 8.26
CA THR A 114 0.93 -4.20 7.31
C THR A 114 -0.38 -4.78 7.80
N ASN A 115 -1.05 -4.04 8.67
CA ASN A 115 -2.44 -4.28 9.01
C ASN A 115 -3.24 -3.56 7.93
N GLY A 116 -3.98 -4.31 7.12
CA GLY A 116 -4.88 -3.74 6.11
C GLY A 116 -5.74 -2.69 6.80
N GLY A 117 -5.46 -1.42 6.51
CA GLY A 117 -6.02 -0.28 7.21
C GLY A 117 -7.51 -0.23 6.94
N SER A 118 -8.29 -0.90 7.77
CA SER A 118 -9.67 -0.52 7.96
C SER A 118 -9.61 0.86 8.59
N THR A 119 -9.76 1.92 7.79
CA THR A 119 -10.23 3.22 8.25
C THR A 119 -11.71 3.12 8.62
N ARG A 120 -12.13 2.04 9.29
CA ARG A 120 -13.42 2.05 9.99
C ARG A 120 -13.24 3.02 11.13
N MET A 121 -13.61 4.27 10.86
CA MET A 121 -13.73 5.31 11.87
C MET A 121 -14.44 4.67 13.06
N LYS A 122 -13.88 4.82 14.25
CA LYS A 122 -14.55 4.38 15.48
C LYS A 122 -15.95 5.00 15.44
N ALA A 123 -16.97 4.17 15.60
CA ALA A 123 -18.35 4.65 15.61
C ALA A 123 -18.47 5.81 16.62
N GLY A 124 -19.01 6.93 16.18
CA GLY A 124 -19.20 8.10 17.04
C GLY A 124 -20.07 7.75 18.24
N ARG A 125 -19.79 8.37 19.39
CA ARG A 125 -20.63 8.26 20.59
C ARG A 125 -22.07 8.63 20.24
N LYS A 126 -23.05 7.84 20.69
CA LYS A 126 -24.47 8.22 20.58
C LYS A 126 -24.73 9.40 21.53
N THR A 127 -25.23 10.49 20.99
CA THR A 127 -25.64 11.70 21.73
C THR A 127 -27.14 11.93 21.61
N THR A 128 -27.75 12.53 22.64
CA THR A 128 -29.16 12.95 22.64
C THR A 128 -29.36 14.23 21.82
N SER A 129 -30.62 14.60 21.57
CA SER A 129 -30.99 15.85 20.89
C SER A 129 -30.47 17.09 21.64
N GLU A 130 -30.61 17.10 22.96
CA GLU A 130 -30.20 18.24 23.80
C GLU A 130 -28.67 18.39 23.80
N GLU A 131 -27.93 17.28 23.94
CA GLU A 131 -26.47 17.28 23.88
C GLU A 131 -25.95 17.82 22.53
N ARG A 132 -26.61 17.48 21.41
CA ARG A 132 -26.21 18.00 20.09
C ARG A 132 -26.40 19.51 19.97
N LEU A 133 -27.50 20.03 20.51
CA LEU A 133 -27.79 21.46 20.50
C LEU A 133 -26.73 22.22 21.29
N GLU A 134 -26.37 21.73 22.48
CA GLU A 134 -25.31 22.31 23.32
C GLU A 134 -23.96 22.30 22.60
N ILE A 135 -23.60 21.19 21.97
CA ILE A 135 -22.33 21.04 21.24
C ILE A 135 -22.27 21.98 20.02
N ALA A 136 -23.36 22.11 19.27
CA ALA A 136 -23.44 22.98 18.10
C ALA A 136 -23.34 24.47 18.51
N LEU A 137 -24.07 24.88 19.55
CA LEU A 137 -23.99 26.24 20.10
C LEU A 137 -22.58 26.56 20.58
N TYR A 138 -21.96 25.63 21.30
CA TYR A 138 -20.57 25.78 21.75
C TYR A 138 -19.61 25.95 20.57
N ALA A 139 -19.78 25.18 19.48
CA ALA A 139 -18.96 25.32 18.30
C ALA A 139 -19.11 26.70 17.63
N ILE A 140 -20.34 27.23 17.57
CA ILE A 140 -20.61 28.56 17.01
C ILE A 140 -19.96 29.65 17.85
N GLU A 141 -20.11 29.60 19.18
CA GLU A 141 -19.50 30.55 20.12
C GLU A 141 -17.96 30.54 20.03
N HIS A 142 -17.37 29.36 19.83
CA HIS A 142 -15.91 29.18 19.75
C HIS A 142 -15.38 29.27 18.31
N SER A 143 -15.98 30.15 17.49
CA SER A 143 -15.52 30.46 16.12
C SER A 143 -15.42 29.22 15.20
N LYS A 144 -16.35 28.28 15.33
CA LYS A 144 -16.40 27.04 14.54
C LYS A 144 -15.16 26.16 14.71
N ASN A 145 -14.55 26.19 15.89
CA ASN A 145 -13.42 25.31 16.20
C ASN A 145 -13.88 23.88 16.49
N TYR A 146 -14.29 23.17 15.44
CA TYR A 146 -14.84 21.81 15.52
C TYR A 146 -13.86 20.80 16.13
N SER A 147 -12.55 21.01 15.97
CA SER A 147 -11.51 20.15 16.56
C SER A 147 -11.48 20.28 18.09
N ALA A 148 -11.49 21.52 18.60
CA ALA A 148 -11.53 21.77 20.03
C ALA A 148 -12.86 21.31 20.65
N THR A 149 -13.98 21.56 19.98
CA THR A 149 -15.31 21.11 20.42
C THR A 149 -15.40 19.58 20.47
N ALA A 150 -14.93 18.89 19.42
CA ALA A 150 -14.90 17.43 19.38
C ALA A 150 -14.09 16.83 20.54
N LYS A 151 -12.93 17.44 20.84
CA LYS A 151 -12.09 17.04 21.97
C LYS A 151 -12.78 17.29 23.33
N LYS A 152 -13.45 18.43 23.49
CA LYS A 152 -14.13 18.82 24.73
C LYS A 152 -15.29 17.89 25.07
N TYR A 153 -16.13 17.56 24.09
CA TYR A 153 -17.33 16.74 24.30
C TYR A 153 -17.10 15.25 24.02
N ASN A 154 -15.87 14.85 23.73
CA ASN A 154 -15.49 13.47 23.40
C ASN A 154 -16.39 12.86 22.30
N VAL A 155 -16.70 13.67 21.29
CA VAL A 155 -17.46 13.29 20.08
C VAL A 155 -16.53 13.34 18.87
N SER A 156 -16.90 12.70 17.78
CA SER A 156 -16.05 12.76 16.58
C SER A 156 -16.10 14.15 15.94
N TYR A 157 -15.01 14.55 15.29
CA TYR A 157 -14.97 15.78 14.49
C TYR A 157 -16.13 15.84 13.49
N GLN A 158 -16.41 14.71 12.82
CA GLN A 158 -17.47 14.60 11.83
C GLN A 158 -18.86 14.82 12.43
N GLN A 159 -19.06 14.43 13.69
CA GLN A 159 -20.31 14.66 14.41
C GLN A 159 -20.54 16.16 14.64
N VAL A 160 -19.54 16.87 15.17
CA VAL A 160 -19.64 18.32 15.40
C VAL A 160 -19.82 19.08 14.09
N TYR A 161 -19.16 18.64 13.01
CA TYR A 161 -19.30 19.28 11.70
C TYR A 161 -20.67 19.09 11.05
N ASN A 162 -21.33 17.96 11.34
CA ASN A 162 -22.64 17.61 10.77
C ASN A 162 -23.82 18.15 11.59
N TRP A 163 -23.57 18.76 12.75
CA TRP A 163 -24.58 19.39 13.62
C TRP A 163 -24.47 20.92 13.49
#